data_AF-A0A0K0F1Q5-F1
#
_entry.id   AF-A0A0K0F1Q5-F1
#
_cell.length_a   1.000
_cell.length_b   1.000
_cell.length_c   1.000
_cell.angle_alpha   90.00
_cell.angle_beta   90.00
_cell.angle_gamma   90.00
#
_symmetry.space_group_name_H-M   'P 1'
#
loop_
_entity.id
_entity.type
_entity.pdbx_description
1 polymer ?
#
loop_
_entity_poly.entity_id
_entity_poly.type
_entity_poly.pdbx_seq_one_letter_code
_entity_poly.pdbx_strand_id
1 'polypeptide(L)'
;MLTFNSLILFDSPTTQGTSKENVTFDYESRMLEGWYDGEIILNSIVNNVTTIKGKQHPKMILCNKLNESICNVTEDSMRFTVTVFNSHHDINNVFVRVPINHPSVKVLDNTGNAVQNQVVETFNTSQLKDNMKYEVIFEIKYKGIGFITYFIVINNNKKTKKVVKKDNNNNGTLENDNFKITFDDKGNIKNITNKALNVTFPFNLMYSYYIGCGEDQFQPSGAYIFSPINTTTVPFDMPINTTTIIGQLVNETRQQISPWVSHSIKLYKDAPYIEIQWTVGPIPKESSDPIGKELIIRYSTTLQNKGQFITDSNGRQSMTRKTNYAPDYDYKNTDPIAANYYPITNKVSINDDKYLFSVLVDRAQGVGGIKDGELEIMLHRRAFHDDYLGVGEPLDELGSDGRGLVVTGTHRIYIGDKNELITKIRDDSVQFYKEPILMFSDISNMTIDEYRNNFLTNYSFLEPSLPKGINILSIEALNPTSTEWLIRLEQIYEGNEMGVKSEPIKIDFEKVFPSLKIERIIETDIQGISEKTDYTKWDMIKNNKVYIRKGRKNLKRENNEITIFPMQIRTFKIYFKN
;
A
#
# COMPACT_ATOMS: atom_id res chain seq x y z
N MET A 1 -15.12 20.39 11.66
CA MET A 1 -15.94 19.47 12.47
C MET A 1 -16.16 18.10 11.81
N LEU A 2 -15.62 17.85 10.60
CA LEU A 2 -15.82 16.60 9.84
C LEU A 2 -14.74 15.53 10.09
N THR A 3 -13.60 15.88 10.72
CA THR A 3 -12.49 14.95 10.98
C THR A 3 -12.65 14.10 12.25
N PHE A 4 -13.61 14.41 13.13
CA PHE A 4 -13.70 13.74 14.44
C PHE A 4 -14.31 12.33 14.39
N ASN A 5 -15.18 12.01 13.42
CA ASN A 5 -15.89 10.72 13.41
C ASN A 5 -15.02 9.55 12.91
N SER A 6 -14.01 9.80 12.06
CA SER A 6 -13.11 8.76 11.54
C SER A 6 -11.81 8.62 12.35
N LEU A 7 -11.43 9.59 13.18
CA LEU A 7 -10.23 9.46 14.04
C LEU A 7 -10.45 8.53 15.25
N ILE A 8 -11.70 8.22 15.61
CA ILE A 8 -12.04 7.19 16.63
C ILE A 8 -11.56 5.78 16.19
N LEU A 9 -11.26 5.61 14.89
CA LEU A 9 -10.88 4.35 14.26
C LEU A 9 -9.43 3.89 14.51
N PHE A 10 -8.66 4.67 15.27
CA PHE A 10 -7.27 4.35 15.61
C PHE A 10 -7.06 4.01 17.08
N ASP A 11 -8.13 3.61 17.79
CA ASP A 11 -7.94 3.00 19.11
C ASP A 11 -7.34 1.59 18.96
N SER A 12 -6.70 1.10 20.02
CA SER A 12 -5.97 -0.18 20.01
C SER A 12 -6.83 -1.33 19.48
N PRO A 13 -8.08 -1.54 19.93
CA PRO A 13 -8.88 -2.69 19.49
C PRO A 13 -9.31 -2.61 18.01
N THR A 14 -9.43 -1.40 17.48
CA THR A 14 -9.97 -1.11 16.16
C THR A 14 -9.02 -1.58 15.06
N THR A 15 -7.76 -1.15 15.14
CA THR A 15 -6.74 -1.47 14.13
C THR A 15 -6.12 -2.84 14.33
N GLN A 16 -6.26 -3.41 15.53
CA GLN A 16 -5.80 -4.77 15.85
C GLN A 16 -6.78 -5.86 15.39
N GLY A 17 -8.03 -5.51 15.08
CA GLY A 17 -9.07 -6.50 14.74
C GLY A 17 -9.53 -7.29 15.95
N THR A 18 -9.52 -6.67 17.14
CA THR A 18 -9.81 -7.34 18.42
C THR A 18 -11.02 -6.74 19.13
N SER A 19 -11.95 -6.21 18.33
CA SER A 19 -13.27 -5.79 18.78
C SER A 19 -14.30 -6.88 18.48
N LYS A 20 -15.46 -6.80 19.15
CA LYS A 20 -16.63 -7.60 18.77
C LYS A 20 -17.08 -7.27 17.35
N GLU A 21 -17.72 -8.21 16.68
CA GLU A 21 -18.11 -8.08 15.28
C GLU A 21 -19.02 -6.86 15.04
N ASN A 22 -19.97 -6.60 15.94
CA ASN A 22 -20.86 -5.44 15.83
C ASN A 22 -20.14 -4.09 15.98
N VAL A 23 -19.05 -4.05 16.73
CA VAL A 23 -18.20 -2.86 16.87
C VAL A 23 -17.32 -2.70 15.64
N THR A 24 -16.80 -3.80 15.08
CA THR A 24 -16.10 -3.81 13.79
C THR A 24 -17.00 -3.26 12.67
N PHE A 25 -18.28 -3.64 12.62
CA PHE A 25 -19.24 -3.06 11.67
C PHE A 25 -19.51 -1.56 11.89
N ASP A 26 -19.55 -1.07 13.14
CA ASP A 26 -19.64 0.38 13.40
C ASP A 26 -18.41 1.10 12.87
N TYR A 27 -17.21 0.52 13.03
CA TYR A 27 -15.98 1.06 12.46
C TYR A 27 -15.97 1.07 10.93
N GLU A 28 -16.39 -0.01 10.28
CA GLU A 28 -16.56 -0.06 8.83
C GLU A 28 -17.53 1.03 8.34
N SER A 29 -18.67 1.19 9.02
CA SER A 29 -19.66 2.22 8.69
C SER A 29 -19.07 3.64 8.81
N ARG A 30 -18.33 3.93 9.88
CA ARG A 30 -17.66 5.23 10.08
C ARG A 30 -16.55 5.48 9.06
N MET A 31 -15.80 4.45 8.65
CA MET A 31 -14.81 4.56 7.57
C MET A 31 -15.50 4.92 6.26
N LEU A 32 -16.64 4.29 5.97
CA LEU A 32 -17.43 4.56 4.77
C LEU A 32 -18.00 5.98 4.78
N GLU A 33 -18.48 6.49 5.92
CA GLU A 33 -18.87 7.90 6.09
C GLU A 33 -17.71 8.84 5.78
N GLY A 34 -16.53 8.59 6.34
CA GLY A 34 -15.32 9.37 6.07
C GLY A 34 -14.91 9.36 4.59
N TRP A 35 -15.14 8.24 3.90
CA TRP A 35 -14.93 8.13 2.45
C TRP A 35 -15.88 9.04 1.66
N TYR A 36 -17.16 9.09 2.03
CA TYR A 36 -18.14 9.99 1.42
C TYR A 36 -17.84 11.46 1.70
N ASP A 37 -17.40 11.81 2.92
CA ASP A 37 -16.95 13.16 3.24
C ASP A 37 -15.74 13.56 2.37
N GLY A 38 -14.80 12.63 2.17
CA GLY A 38 -13.68 12.79 1.24
C GLY A 38 -14.13 13.05 -0.20
N GLU A 39 -15.10 12.29 -0.71
CA GLU A 39 -15.70 12.51 -2.03
C GLU A 39 -16.28 13.92 -2.16
N ILE A 40 -17.03 14.38 -1.15
CA ILE A 40 -17.65 15.73 -1.13
C ILE A 40 -16.55 16.81 -1.17
N ILE A 41 -15.51 16.67 -0.34
CA ILE A 41 -14.40 17.63 -0.28
C ILE A 41 -13.66 17.69 -1.62
N LEU A 42 -13.32 16.54 -2.21
CA LEU A 42 -12.60 16.49 -3.50
C LEU A 42 -13.44 17.10 -4.63
N ASN A 43 -14.75 16.84 -4.66
CA ASN A 43 -15.67 17.50 -5.59
C ASN A 43 -15.69 19.02 -5.37
N SER A 44 -15.72 19.49 -4.12
CA SER A 44 -15.70 20.93 -3.82
C SER A 44 -14.41 21.60 -4.28
N ILE A 45 -13.26 20.96 -4.00
CA ILE A 45 -11.94 21.44 -4.44
C ILE A 45 -11.90 21.59 -5.95
N VAL A 46 -12.25 20.53 -6.69
CA VAL A 46 -12.22 20.55 -8.16
C VAL A 46 -13.20 21.56 -8.73
N ASN A 47 -14.43 21.65 -8.21
CA ASN A 47 -15.39 22.67 -8.65
C ASN A 47 -14.83 24.09 -8.51
N ASN A 48 -14.17 24.39 -7.38
CA ASN A 48 -13.63 25.73 -7.11
C ASN A 48 -12.46 26.11 -8.01
N VAL A 49 -11.59 25.15 -8.37
CA VAL A 49 -10.39 25.46 -9.17
C VAL A 49 -10.58 25.25 -10.67
N THR A 50 -11.50 24.39 -11.10
CA THR A 50 -11.66 24.06 -12.52
C THR A 50 -12.62 24.94 -13.29
N THR A 51 -13.54 25.64 -12.63
CA THR A 51 -14.67 26.28 -13.31
C THR A 51 -14.24 27.54 -14.06
N ILE A 52 -14.15 27.45 -15.40
CA ILE A 52 -13.71 28.57 -16.25
C ILE A 52 -14.89 29.50 -16.62
N LYS A 53 -16.14 29.00 -16.58
CA LYS A 53 -17.34 29.70 -17.14
C LYS A 53 -18.61 29.58 -16.29
N GLY A 54 -18.47 29.35 -14.98
CA GLY A 54 -19.61 29.17 -14.07
C GLY A 54 -20.46 27.91 -14.33
N LYS A 55 -20.01 26.99 -15.18
CA LYS A 55 -20.65 25.68 -15.35
C LYS A 55 -20.29 24.78 -14.17
N GLN A 56 -21.26 24.00 -13.69
CA GLN A 56 -21.02 23.00 -12.66
C GLN A 56 -20.19 21.84 -13.22
N HIS A 57 -19.12 21.45 -12.51
CA HIS A 57 -18.31 20.30 -12.91
C HIS A 57 -19.13 19.00 -12.79
N PRO A 58 -18.96 18.03 -13.71
CA PRO A 58 -19.58 16.71 -13.58
C PRO A 58 -19.25 16.09 -12.22
N LYS A 59 -20.26 15.49 -11.56
CA LYS A 59 -20.03 14.87 -10.25
C LYS A 59 -18.99 13.76 -10.39
N MET A 60 -17.96 13.83 -9.55
CA MET A 60 -16.93 12.81 -9.44
C MET A 60 -17.30 11.82 -8.34
N ILE A 61 -17.12 10.53 -8.58
CA ILE A 61 -17.48 9.45 -7.65
C ILE A 61 -16.23 8.62 -7.35
N LEU A 62 -16.04 8.27 -6.08
CA LEU A 62 -15.03 7.30 -5.66
C LEU A 62 -15.61 5.89 -5.73
N CYS A 63 -15.12 5.06 -6.65
CA CYS A 63 -15.48 3.65 -6.70
C CYS A 63 -14.73 2.88 -5.60
N ASN A 64 -15.47 2.42 -4.60
CA ASN A 64 -14.97 1.74 -3.39
C ASN A 64 -14.57 0.26 -3.62
N LYS A 65 -14.95 -0.33 -4.76
CA LYS A 65 -14.67 -1.73 -5.13
C LYS A 65 -13.77 -1.89 -6.36
N LEU A 66 -12.87 -0.94 -6.60
CA LEU A 66 -11.94 -1.00 -7.73
C LEU A 66 -10.99 -2.21 -7.67
N ASN A 67 -10.60 -2.63 -6.46
CA ASN A 67 -9.79 -3.83 -6.22
C ASN A 67 -10.50 -5.14 -6.60
N GLU A 68 -11.84 -5.12 -6.65
CA GLU A 68 -12.69 -6.22 -7.14
C GLU A 68 -13.10 -6.03 -8.62
N SER A 69 -12.52 -5.03 -9.29
CA SER A 69 -12.85 -4.63 -10.66
C SER A 69 -14.34 -4.25 -10.84
N ILE A 70 -14.89 -3.51 -9.88
CA ILE A 70 -16.27 -3.00 -9.88
C ILE A 70 -16.28 -1.46 -9.79
N CYS A 71 -17.00 -0.81 -10.70
CA CYS A 71 -17.25 0.63 -10.65
C CYS A 71 -18.54 0.97 -11.40
N ASN A 72 -19.56 1.46 -10.69
CA ASN A 72 -20.87 1.77 -11.25
C ASN A 72 -20.82 2.84 -12.35
N VAL A 73 -19.91 3.82 -12.25
CA VAL A 73 -19.78 4.89 -13.24
C VAL A 73 -19.36 4.36 -14.61
N THR A 74 -18.52 3.34 -14.64
CA THR A 74 -17.94 2.81 -15.88
C THR A 74 -18.77 1.69 -16.49
N GLU A 75 -19.83 1.25 -15.79
CA GLU A 75 -20.66 0.08 -16.18
C GLU A 75 -21.38 0.28 -17.50
N ASP A 76 -22.13 1.38 -17.60
CA ASP A 76 -22.96 1.71 -18.77
C ASP A 76 -22.48 2.96 -19.50
N SER A 77 -21.39 3.58 -19.04
CA SER A 77 -20.90 4.83 -19.62
C SER A 77 -20.12 4.59 -20.92
N MET A 78 -20.59 5.24 -22.00
CA MET A 78 -19.89 5.25 -23.29
C MET A 78 -18.67 6.20 -23.28
N ARG A 79 -18.64 7.14 -22.33
CA ARG A 79 -17.57 8.09 -22.15
C ARG A 79 -17.55 8.60 -20.71
N PHE A 80 -16.42 8.43 -20.05
CA PHE A 80 -16.23 8.90 -18.69
C PHE A 80 -14.83 9.49 -18.52
N THR A 81 -14.65 10.20 -17.41
CA THR A 81 -13.36 10.74 -16.98
C THR A 81 -12.80 9.92 -15.83
N VAL A 82 -11.46 9.90 -15.74
CA VAL A 82 -10.71 9.42 -14.58
C VAL A 82 -9.87 10.60 -14.11
N THR A 83 -10.32 11.24 -13.04
CA THR A 83 -9.57 12.30 -12.36
C THR A 83 -8.69 11.67 -11.31
N VAL A 84 -7.39 11.86 -11.46
CA VAL A 84 -6.35 11.29 -10.62
C VAL A 84 -5.86 12.36 -9.67
N PHE A 85 -6.08 12.18 -8.37
CA PHE A 85 -5.54 13.04 -7.33
C PHE A 85 -4.23 12.48 -6.81
N ASN A 86 -3.14 13.24 -6.97
CA ASN A 86 -1.83 12.88 -6.45
C ASN A 86 -1.53 13.66 -5.17
N SER A 87 -1.25 12.94 -4.08
CA SER A 87 -0.83 13.51 -2.79
C SER A 87 0.69 13.44 -2.58
N HIS A 88 1.41 12.75 -3.47
CA HIS A 88 2.86 12.68 -3.46
C HIS A 88 3.46 13.86 -4.22
N HIS A 89 4.51 14.47 -3.67
CA HIS A 89 5.04 15.73 -4.22
C HIS A 89 6.08 15.52 -5.34
N ASP A 90 6.76 14.38 -5.37
CA ASP A 90 7.70 14.04 -6.43
C ASP A 90 6.98 13.39 -7.63
N ILE A 91 7.74 13.08 -8.67
CA ILE A 91 7.25 12.39 -9.87
C ILE A 91 6.70 11.02 -9.48
N ASN A 92 5.43 10.80 -9.80
CA ASN A 92 4.74 9.54 -9.54
C ASN A 92 4.29 8.94 -10.89
N ASN A 93 4.97 7.86 -11.31
CA ASN A 93 4.59 7.09 -12.48
C ASN A 93 3.87 5.82 -12.01
N VAL A 94 2.55 5.74 -12.24
CA VAL A 94 1.72 4.62 -11.76
C VAL A 94 0.87 4.10 -12.90
N PHE A 95 0.81 2.78 -13.02
CA PHE A 95 -0.17 2.13 -13.88
C PHE A 95 -1.47 1.96 -13.12
N VAL A 96 -2.56 2.52 -13.66
CA VAL A 96 -3.89 2.31 -13.11
C VAL A 96 -4.65 1.27 -13.91
N ARG A 97 -5.57 0.59 -13.24
CA ARG A 97 -6.51 -0.35 -13.84
C ARG A 97 -7.92 0.17 -13.62
N VAL A 98 -8.65 0.35 -14.71
CA VAL A 98 -10.03 0.85 -14.67
C VAL A 98 -10.96 -0.22 -15.20
N PRO A 99 -11.94 -0.68 -14.40
CA PRO A 99 -12.85 -1.74 -14.81
C PRO A 99 -13.87 -1.20 -15.84
N ILE A 100 -14.15 -1.99 -16.88
CA ILE A 100 -15.03 -1.65 -18.01
C ILE A 100 -15.73 -2.91 -18.54
N ASN A 101 -16.88 -2.74 -19.21
CA ASN A 101 -17.63 -3.85 -19.82
C ASN A 101 -17.37 -4.03 -21.32
N HIS A 102 -16.50 -3.20 -21.89
CA HIS A 102 -16.23 -3.18 -23.33
C HIS A 102 -14.80 -3.63 -23.62
N PRO A 103 -14.59 -4.42 -24.69
CA PRO A 103 -13.28 -4.96 -25.01
C PRO A 103 -12.32 -3.93 -25.62
N SER A 104 -12.81 -2.75 -26.04
CA SER A 104 -12.06 -1.78 -26.83
C SER A 104 -12.37 -0.35 -26.41
N VAL A 105 -11.32 0.38 -26.05
CA VAL A 105 -11.41 1.78 -25.60
C VAL A 105 -10.31 2.64 -26.21
N LYS A 106 -10.50 3.95 -26.17
CA LYS A 106 -9.45 4.94 -26.41
C LYS A 106 -9.27 5.72 -25.11
N VAL A 107 -8.05 5.71 -24.59
CA VAL A 107 -7.65 6.57 -23.48
C VAL A 107 -7.02 7.84 -24.05
N LEU A 108 -7.43 8.99 -23.54
CA LEU A 108 -6.92 10.31 -23.90
C LEU A 108 -6.40 11.01 -22.65
N ASP A 109 -5.31 11.75 -22.77
CA ASP A 109 -4.77 12.57 -21.69
C ASP A 109 -5.57 13.88 -21.49
N ASN A 110 -5.11 14.69 -20.54
CA ASN A 110 -5.68 15.98 -20.20
C ASN A 110 -5.68 16.98 -21.38
N THR A 111 -4.86 16.75 -22.40
CA THR A 111 -4.76 17.55 -23.63
C THR A 111 -5.56 16.96 -24.81
N GLY A 112 -6.26 15.85 -24.60
CA GLY A 112 -7.06 15.16 -25.61
C GLY A 112 -6.22 14.28 -26.56
N ASN A 113 -4.94 14.09 -26.29
CA ASN A 113 -4.06 13.23 -27.08
C ASN A 113 -4.19 11.78 -26.66
N ALA A 114 -4.03 10.85 -27.61
CA ALA A 114 -4.18 9.43 -27.33
C ALA A 114 -3.01 8.88 -26.51
N VAL A 115 -3.33 8.19 -25.41
CA VAL A 115 -2.37 7.54 -24.54
C VAL A 115 -2.34 6.04 -24.85
N GLN A 116 -1.14 5.47 -24.78
CA GLN A 116 -0.97 4.03 -24.89
C GLN A 116 -1.75 3.36 -23.75
N ASN A 117 -2.59 2.40 -24.11
CA ASN A 117 -3.39 1.63 -23.16
C ASN A 117 -3.43 0.16 -23.57
N GLN A 118 -3.74 -0.68 -22.60
CA GLN A 118 -3.88 -2.12 -22.75
C GLN A 118 -5.19 -2.54 -22.11
N VAL A 119 -6.04 -3.24 -22.85
CA VAL A 119 -7.26 -3.85 -22.30
C VAL A 119 -7.01 -5.32 -22.05
N VAL A 120 -7.28 -5.79 -20.83
CA VAL A 120 -7.22 -7.20 -20.46
C VAL A 120 -8.60 -7.64 -19.98
N GLU A 121 -8.92 -8.93 -20.13
CA GLU A 121 -10.07 -9.49 -19.42
C GLU A 121 -9.79 -9.46 -17.92
N THR A 122 -10.81 -9.24 -17.11
CA THR A 122 -10.71 -9.29 -15.65
C THR A 122 -10.37 -10.70 -15.20
N PHE A 123 -9.61 -10.86 -14.10
CA PHE A 123 -9.35 -12.17 -13.54
C PHE A 123 -10.60 -12.69 -12.82
N ASN A 124 -11.43 -13.43 -13.54
CA ASN A 124 -12.62 -14.03 -12.96
C ASN A 124 -12.24 -15.23 -12.08
N THR A 125 -12.37 -15.07 -10.76
CA THR A 125 -12.02 -16.08 -9.75
C THR A 125 -13.30 -16.60 -9.09
N SER A 126 -13.22 -17.76 -8.42
CA SER A 126 -14.38 -18.27 -7.65
C SER A 126 -14.72 -17.41 -6.43
N GLN A 127 -13.76 -16.60 -5.97
CA GLN A 127 -13.90 -15.73 -4.81
C GLN A 127 -14.67 -14.43 -5.12
N LEU A 128 -14.43 -13.82 -6.28
CA LEU A 128 -14.98 -12.50 -6.64
C LEU A 128 -16.11 -12.65 -7.66
N LYS A 129 -17.30 -12.17 -7.32
CA LYS A 129 -18.49 -12.18 -8.19
C LYS A 129 -18.78 -10.76 -8.69
N ASP A 130 -19.61 -10.68 -9.73
CA ASP A 130 -20.15 -9.42 -10.27
C ASP A 130 -19.09 -8.41 -10.77
N ASN A 131 -17.87 -8.89 -11.01
CA ASN A 131 -16.80 -8.08 -11.60
C ASN A 131 -17.13 -7.69 -13.04
N MET A 132 -16.61 -6.54 -13.47
CA MET A 132 -16.69 -6.11 -14.86
C MET A 132 -15.84 -7.01 -15.75
N LYS A 133 -16.20 -7.13 -17.04
CA LYS A 133 -15.56 -8.12 -17.93
C LYS A 133 -14.11 -7.83 -18.28
N TYR A 134 -13.72 -6.56 -18.29
CA TYR A 134 -12.39 -6.12 -18.71
C TYR A 134 -11.85 -5.03 -17.79
N GLU A 135 -10.54 -4.82 -17.88
CA GLU A 135 -9.84 -3.70 -17.26
C GLU A 135 -8.99 -3.00 -18.32
N VAL A 136 -9.12 -1.68 -18.42
CA VAL A 136 -8.17 -0.86 -19.19
C VAL A 136 -7.03 -0.40 -18.28
N ILE A 137 -5.81 -0.58 -18.79
CA ILE A 137 -4.56 -0.27 -18.10
C ILE A 137 -3.85 0.83 -18.88
N PHE A 138 -3.42 1.88 -18.20
CA PHE A 138 -2.61 2.94 -18.76
C PHE A 138 -1.73 3.58 -17.69
N GLU A 139 -0.63 4.18 -18.12
CA GLU A 139 0.32 4.87 -17.25
C GLU A 139 -0.15 6.30 -16.99
N ILE A 140 -0.13 6.72 -15.74
CA ILE A 140 -0.28 8.12 -15.35
C ILE A 140 1.08 8.66 -14.98
N LYS A 141 1.39 9.86 -15.51
CA LYS A 141 2.58 10.64 -15.15
C LYS A 141 2.13 11.95 -14.57
N TYR A 142 2.54 12.21 -13.33
CA TYR A 142 2.24 13.46 -12.65
C TYR A 142 3.33 13.82 -11.65
N LYS A 143 3.54 15.13 -11.44
CA LYS A 143 4.50 15.67 -10.48
C LYS A 143 3.79 16.72 -9.63
N GLY A 144 4.07 16.71 -8.33
CA GLY A 144 3.45 17.64 -7.39
C GLY A 144 2.13 17.14 -6.83
N ILE A 145 1.58 17.91 -5.90
CA ILE A 145 0.30 17.66 -5.25
C ILE A 145 -0.78 18.37 -6.06
N GLY A 146 -1.75 17.62 -6.57
CA GLY A 146 -2.71 18.15 -7.53
C GLY A 146 -3.58 17.08 -8.15
N PHE A 147 -4.23 17.42 -9.25
CA PHE A 147 -4.96 16.44 -10.06
C PHE A 147 -4.69 16.58 -11.55
N ILE A 148 -4.97 15.49 -12.25
CA ILE A 148 -4.96 15.39 -13.70
C ILE A 148 -6.10 14.48 -14.17
N THR A 149 -6.77 14.86 -15.26
CA THR A 149 -7.94 14.16 -15.80
C THR A 149 -7.60 13.45 -17.10
N TYR A 150 -7.92 12.17 -17.16
CA TYR A 150 -7.89 11.35 -18.38
C TYR A 150 -9.31 11.07 -18.86
N PHE A 151 -9.48 10.86 -20.16
CA PHE A 151 -10.77 10.55 -20.77
C PHE A 151 -10.76 9.16 -21.36
N ILE A 152 -11.80 8.39 -21.07
CA ILE A 152 -11.98 7.04 -21.62
C ILE A 152 -13.19 7.10 -22.55
N VAL A 153 -12.98 6.68 -23.78
CA VAL A 153 -14.02 6.62 -24.82
C VAL A 153 -14.17 5.18 -25.28
N ILE A 154 -15.36 4.62 -25.12
CA ILE A 154 -15.66 3.27 -25.59
C ILE A 154 -15.74 3.25 -27.12
N ASN A 155 -15.07 2.28 -27.76
CA ASN A 155 -15.07 2.11 -29.21
C ASN A 155 -15.84 0.85 -29.62
N ASN A 156 -17.11 0.99 -30.02
CA ASN A 156 -17.93 -0.14 -30.46
C ASN A 156 -17.48 -0.76 -31.80
N ASN A 157 -16.71 -0.04 -32.62
CA ASN A 157 -16.45 -0.41 -34.02
C ASN A 157 -15.05 -0.99 -34.30
N LYS A 158 -14.18 -1.19 -33.28
CA LYS A 158 -12.82 -1.74 -33.49
C LYS A 158 -12.66 -3.12 -32.87
N LYS A 159 -12.35 -4.11 -33.71
CA LYS A 159 -11.77 -5.40 -33.27
C LYS A 159 -10.48 -5.12 -32.50
N THR A 160 -10.37 -5.70 -31.31
CA THR A 160 -9.24 -5.51 -30.39
C THR A 160 -7.91 -5.89 -31.03
N LYS A 161 -6.83 -5.15 -30.69
CA LYS A 161 -5.49 -5.73 -30.79
C LYS A 161 -5.46 -6.86 -29.75
N LYS A 162 -5.54 -8.11 -30.21
CA LYS A 162 -5.57 -9.29 -29.34
C LYS A 162 -4.32 -9.27 -28.45
N VAL A 163 -4.54 -9.21 -27.14
CA VAL A 163 -3.50 -9.59 -26.17
C VAL A 163 -3.23 -11.07 -26.37
N VAL A 164 -1.95 -11.47 -26.41
CA VAL A 164 -1.60 -12.87 -26.64
C VAL A 164 -1.85 -13.61 -25.33
N LYS A 165 -2.99 -14.30 -25.24
CA LYS A 165 -3.20 -15.34 -24.23
C LYS A 165 -2.39 -16.55 -24.66
N LYS A 166 -1.42 -16.95 -23.84
CA LYS A 166 -0.75 -18.24 -23.99
C LYS A 166 -1.34 -19.20 -22.96
N ASP A 167 -2.13 -20.16 -23.44
CA ASP A 167 -2.40 -21.38 -22.68
C ASP A 167 -1.15 -22.24 -22.78
N ASN A 168 -0.38 -22.30 -21.70
CA ASN A 168 0.92 -22.98 -21.73
C ASN A 168 0.89 -24.24 -20.87
N ASN A 169 0.71 -25.38 -21.55
CA ASN A 169 1.32 -26.67 -21.20
C ASN A 169 2.86 -26.67 -21.42
N ASN A 170 3.52 -25.51 -21.51
CA ASN A 170 4.96 -25.38 -21.73
C ASN A 170 5.54 -24.23 -20.90
N ASN A 171 6.42 -24.58 -19.95
CA ASN A 171 7.24 -23.72 -19.07
C ASN A 171 7.30 -22.23 -19.46
N GLY A 172 6.33 -21.48 -18.94
CA GLY A 172 6.14 -20.07 -19.22
C GLY A 172 7.26 -19.22 -18.62
N THR A 173 7.57 -18.11 -19.29
CA THR A 173 8.41 -17.05 -18.73
C THR A 173 7.62 -15.76 -18.76
N LEU A 174 7.79 -14.95 -17.71
CA LEU A 174 7.20 -13.62 -17.59
C LEU A 174 8.34 -12.62 -17.46
N GLU A 175 8.34 -11.53 -18.22
CA GLU A 175 9.44 -10.57 -18.15
C GLU A 175 9.00 -9.13 -18.37
N ASN A 176 9.71 -8.17 -17.77
CA ASN A 176 9.71 -6.76 -18.15
C ASN A 176 11.16 -6.30 -18.35
N ASP A 177 11.39 -4.99 -18.33
CA ASP A 177 12.71 -4.39 -18.53
C ASP A 177 13.71 -4.75 -17.39
N ASN A 178 13.21 -5.00 -16.17
CA ASN A 178 14.04 -5.22 -14.98
C ASN A 178 14.15 -6.69 -14.53
N PHE A 179 13.09 -7.48 -14.73
CA PHE A 179 12.97 -8.83 -14.20
C PHE A 179 12.54 -9.83 -15.26
N LYS A 180 12.97 -11.09 -15.07
CA LYS A 180 12.44 -12.27 -15.76
C LYS A 180 12.13 -13.36 -14.74
N ILE A 181 10.91 -13.87 -14.77
CA ILE A 181 10.41 -14.94 -13.92
C ILE A 181 10.25 -16.20 -14.77
N THR A 182 10.70 -17.33 -14.23
CA THR A 182 10.50 -18.66 -14.84
C THR A 182 9.63 -19.50 -13.91
N PHE A 183 8.68 -20.25 -14.48
CA PHE A 183 7.83 -21.16 -13.74
C PHE A 183 8.28 -22.62 -13.90
N ASP A 184 7.95 -23.48 -12.93
CA ASP A 184 8.09 -24.93 -13.04
C ASP A 184 6.89 -25.57 -13.78
N ASP A 185 6.95 -26.88 -14.01
CA ASP A 185 5.89 -27.62 -14.71
C ASP A 185 4.55 -27.63 -13.96
N LYS A 186 4.55 -27.27 -12.65
CA LYS A 186 3.35 -27.15 -11.81
C LYS A 186 2.82 -25.71 -11.77
N GLY A 187 3.49 -24.77 -12.43
CA GLY A 187 3.15 -23.34 -12.43
C GLY A 187 3.73 -22.55 -11.26
N ASN A 188 4.51 -23.13 -10.34
CA ASN A 188 5.14 -22.35 -9.28
C ASN A 188 6.27 -21.49 -9.82
N ILE A 189 6.53 -20.34 -9.20
CA ILE A 189 7.75 -19.58 -9.50
C ILE A 189 8.95 -20.46 -9.14
N LYS A 190 9.90 -20.57 -10.07
CA LYS A 190 11.16 -21.30 -9.90
C LYS A 190 12.35 -20.38 -9.73
N ASN A 191 12.41 -19.31 -10.53
CA ASN A 191 13.49 -18.33 -10.46
C ASN A 191 13.00 -16.93 -10.76
N ILE A 192 13.68 -15.95 -10.16
CA ILE A 192 13.62 -14.53 -10.51
C ILE A 192 15.00 -14.11 -10.99
N THR A 193 15.09 -13.60 -12.22
CA THR A 193 16.31 -13.01 -12.78
C THR A 193 16.20 -11.50 -12.72
N ASN A 194 17.13 -10.86 -12.01
CA ASN A 194 17.34 -9.43 -12.08
C ASN A 194 18.24 -9.14 -13.29
N LYS A 195 17.69 -8.47 -14.30
CA LYS A 195 18.33 -8.26 -15.60
C LYS A 195 19.48 -7.26 -15.52
N ALA A 196 19.34 -6.21 -14.71
CA ALA A 196 20.38 -5.19 -14.53
C ALA A 196 21.65 -5.78 -13.91
N LEU A 197 21.48 -6.70 -12.94
CA LEU A 197 22.60 -7.39 -12.29
C LEU A 197 23.09 -8.61 -13.06
N ASN A 198 22.32 -9.09 -14.05
CA ASN A 198 22.51 -10.38 -14.71
C ASN A 198 22.63 -11.56 -13.71
N VAL A 199 21.77 -11.56 -12.68
CA VAL A 199 21.77 -12.57 -11.61
C VAL A 199 20.41 -13.25 -11.57
N THR A 200 20.41 -14.58 -11.51
CA THR A 200 19.21 -15.41 -11.32
C THR A 200 19.18 -15.96 -9.90
N PHE A 201 18.11 -15.63 -9.18
CA PHE A 201 17.82 -16.11 -7.84
C PHE A 201 16.83 -17.28 -7.91
N PRO A 202 17.18 -18.47 -7.39
CA PRO A 202 16.17 -19.49 -7.10
C PRO A 202 15.16 -18.91 -6.11
N PHE A 203 13.88 -19.04 -6.46
CA PHE A 203 12.80 -18.38 -5.76
C PHE A 203 11.55 -19.23 -5.77
N ASN A 204 10.83 -19.28 -4.66
CA ASN A 204 9.54 -19.95 -4.57
C ASN A 204 8.53 -19.08 -3.83
N LEU A 205 7.28 -19.12 -4.28
CA LEU A 205 6.13 -18.46 -3.66
C LEU A 205 5.07 -19.54 -3.42
N MET A 206 4.72 -19.76 -2.16
CA MET A 206 3.74 -20.78 -1.78
C MET A 206 2.69 -20.24 -0.82
N TYR A 207 1.48 -20.75 -0.95
CA TYR A 207 0.41 -20.57 0.03
C TYR A 207 0.29 -21.83 0.88
N SER A 208 0.06 -21.65 2.17
CA SER A 208 -0.24 -22.72 3.13
C SER A 208 -0.91 -22.11 4.35
N TYR A 209 -1.44 -22.92 5.26
CA TYR A 209 -2.05 -22.40 6.48
C TYR A 209 -1.60 -23.16 7.71
N TYR A 210 -1.55 -22.46 8.85
CA TYR A 210 -1.48 -23.10 10.16
C TYR A 210 -2.88 -23.52 10.59
N ILE A 211 -2.96 -24.65 11.28
CA ILE A 211 -4.17 -25.05 12.01
C ILE A 211 -4.10 -24.39 13.38
N GLY A 212 -5.10 -23.55 13.69
CA GLY A 212 -5.22 -22.92 14.99
C GLY A 212 -5.63 -23.94 16.05
N CYS A 213 -5.10 -23.80 17.28
CA CYS A 213 -5.49 -24.63 18.41
C CYS A 213 -6.94 -24.35 18.83
N GLY A 214 -7.69 -25.42 19.15
CA GLY A 214 -9.01 -25.33 19.79
C GLY A 214 -8.93 -25.41 21.32
N GLU A 215 -10.09 -25.48 21.98
CA GLU A 215 -10.23 -25.44 23.45
C GLU A 215 -9.57 -26.62 24.19
N ASP A 216 -9.49 -27.78 23.56
CA ASP A 216 -9.18 -29.04 24.25
C ASP A 216 -7.68 -29.32 24.47
N GLN A 217 -6.78 -28.46 23.97
CA GLN A 217 -5.34 -28.80 23.90
C GLN A 217 -4.43 -27.73 24.52
N PHE A 218 -4.61 -26.45 24.18
CA PHE A 218 -3.80 -25.31 24.63
C PHE A 218 -4.65 -24.03 24.63
N GLN A 219 -4.02 -22.90 24.96
CA GLN A 219 -4.58 -21.56 24.70
C GLN A 219 -5.11 -21.51 23.25
N PRO A 220 -6.43 -21.29 23.03
CA PRO A 220 -6.98 -21.25 21.68
C PRO A 220 -6.41 -20.12 20.85
N SER A 221 -6.31 -20.35 19.53
CA SER A 221 -6.16 -19.26 18.56
C SER A 221 -7.44 -18.44 18.52
N GLY A 222 -7.32 -17.11 18.49
CA GLY A 222 -8.44 -16.19 18.41
C GLY A 222 -8.05 -14.83 17.85
N ALA A 223 -8.81 -13.79 18.21
CA ALA A 223 -8.60 -12.43 17.73
C ALA A 223 -7.22 -11.87 18.09
N TYR A 224 -6.73 -12.14 19.30
CA TYR A 224 -5.43 -11.70 19.80
C TYR A 224 -4.35 -12.77 19.61
N ILE A 225 -4.67 -14.02 19.94
CA ILE A 225 -3.67 -15.07 20.04
C ILE A 225 -3.52 -15.82 18.72
N PHE A 226 -2.27 -15.92 18.27
CA PHE A 226 -1.82 -16.90 17.29
C PHE A 226 -1.22 -18.10 18.02
N SER A 227 -1.93 -19.22 18.02
CA SER A 227 -1.56 -20.48 18.67
C SER A 227 -1.68 -21.65 17.68
N PRO A 228 -0.66 -21.86 16.81
CA PRO A 228 -0.69 -22.96 15.87
C PRO A 228 -0.49 -24.30 16.60
N ILE A 229 -1.33 -25.30 16.30
CA ILE A 229 -1.24 -26.64 16.91
C ILE A 229 0.08 -27.36 16.57
N ASN A 230 0.63 -27.08 15.38
CA ASN A 230 1.83 -27.71 14.84
C ASN A 230 2.84 -26.65 14.38
N THR A 231 4.11 -27.02 14.37
CA THR A 231 5.19 -26.17 13.84
C THR A 231 5.27 -26.18 12.30
N THR A 232 4.38 -26.91 11.63
CA THR A 232 4.33 -27.07 10.18
C THR A 232 2.99 -26.60 9.63
N THR A 233 3.00 -26.06 8.41
CA THR A 233 1.79 -25.64 7.71
C THR A 233 1.21 -26.75 6.85
N VAL A 234 -0.09 -26.67 6.57
CA VAL A 234 -0.79 -27.52 5.61
C VAL A 234 -0.69 -26.88 4.21
N PRO A 235 -0.06 -27.54 3.22
CA PRO A 235 0.03 -27.01 1.86
C PRO A 235 -1.28 -27.20 1.09
N PHE A 236 -1.43 -26.45 -0.01
CA PHE A 236 -2.44 -26.76 -1.02
C PHE A 236 -1.89 -27.80 -2.01
N ASP A 237 -2.52 -28.96 -2.07
CA ASP A 237 -2.17 -30.02 -3.02
C ASP A 237 -3.23 -30.12 -4.13
N MET A 238 -3.23 -29.13 -5.02
CA MET A 238 -4.12 -29.06 -6.18
C MET A 238 -3.37 -28.56 -7.42
N PRO A 239 -3.80 -28.98 -8.63
CA PRO A 239 -3.27 -28.41 -9.87
C PRO A 239 -3.52 -26.90 -9.93
N ILE A 240 -2.47 -26.13 -10.21
CA ILE A 240 -2.56 -24.68 -10.32
C ILE A 240 -3.07 -24.31 -11.72
N ASN A 241 -4.30 -23.82 -11.82
CA ASN A 241 -4.80 -23.30 -13.09
C ASN A 241 -4.13 -21.96 -13.39
N THR A 242 -3.34 -21.91 -14.46
CA THR A 242 -2.48 -20.76 -14.80
C THR A 242 -2.87 -20.18 -16.15
N THR A 243 -3.03 -18.85 -16.21
CA THR A 243 -3.20 -18.11 -17.46
C THR A 243 -2.16 -17.00 -17.54
N THR A 244 -1.40 -16.94 -18.64
CA THR A 244 -0.41 -15.88 -18.86
C THR A 244 -0.85 -14.94 -19.97
N ILE A 245 -0.74 -13.65 -19.67
CA ILE A 245 -1.15 -12.52 -20.51
C ILE A 245 0.10 -11.70 -20.80
N ILE A 246 0.49 -11.64 -22.07
CA ILE A 246 1.63 -10.81 -22.50
C ILE A 246 1.09 -9.57 -23.21
N GLY A 247 1.35 -8.42 -22.62
CA GLY A 247 0.89 -7.11 -23.06
C GLY A 247 2.03 -6.11 -23.29
N GLN A 248 1.66 -4.89 -23.68
CA GLN A 248 2.63 -3.82 -23.94
C GLN A 248 2.96 -2.99 -22.70
N LEU A 249 2.05 -2.94 -21.73
CA LEU A 249 2.20 -2.17 -20.49
C LEU A 249 2.36 -3.08 -19.26
N VAL A 250 1.75 -4.26 -19.29
CA VAL A 250 1.89 -5.25 -18.23
C VAL A 250 1.90 -6.65 -18.81
N ASN A 251 2.81 -7.45 -18.29
CA ASN A 251 2.81 -8.90 -18.42
C ASN A 251 2.32 -9.50 -17.10
N GLU A 252 1.32 -10.37 -17.16
CA GLU A 252 0.61 -10.88 -16.00
C GLU A 252 0.45 -12.41 -16.08
N THR A 253 0.80 -13.12 -15.00
CA THR A 253 0.46 -14.54 -14.82
C THR A 253 -0.55 -14.66 -13.69
N ARG A 254 -1.73 -15.20 -14.00
CA ARG A 254 -2.86 -15.40 -13.07
C ARG A 254 -2.94 -16.85 -12.68
N GLN A 255 -3.11 -17.12 -11.38
CA GLN A 255 -3.13 -18.48 -10.88
C GLN A 255 -4.24 -18.69 -9.85
N GLN A 256 -5.05 -19.71 -10.08
CA GLN A 256 -5.97 -20.24 -9.08
C GLN A 256 -5.24 -21.36 -8.32
N ILE A 257 -4.92 -21.12 -7.04
CA ILE A 257 -4.15 -22.05 -6.20
C ILE A 257 -5.10 -23.05 -5.52
N SER A 258 -6.24 -22.55 -5.04
CA SER A 258 -7.31 -23.32 -4.41
C SER A 258 -8.66 -22.65 -4.66
N PRO A 259 -9.82 -23.28 -4.37
CA PRO A 259 -11.13 -22.63 -4.51
C PRO A 259 -11.29 -21.30 -3.73
N TRP A 260 -10.42 -21.04 -2.75
CA TRP A 260 -10.45 -19.86 -1.88
C TRP A 260 -9.11 -19.09 -1.85
N VAL A 261 -8.16 -19.42 -2.74
CA VAL A 261 -6.88 -18.72 -2.88
C VAL A 261 -6.52 -18.57 -4.35
N SER A 262 -6.31 -17.33 -4.77
CA SER A 262 -5.81 -16.99 -6.10
C SER A 262 -4.90 -15.78 -6.03
N HIS A 263 -4.05 -15.62 -7.04
CA HIS A 263 -3.20 -14.45 -7.16
C HIS A 263 -2.88 -14.11 -8.62
N SER A 264 -2.35 -12.91 -8.82
CA SER A 264 -1.74 -12.50 -10.08
C SER A 264 -0.34 -11.95 -9.82
N ILE A 265 0.60 -12.40 -10.64
CA ILE A 265 1.99 -11.96 -10.68
C ILE A 265 2.11 -10.99 -11.85
N LYS A 266 2.41 -9.72 -11.57
CA LYS A 266 2.44 -8.66 -12.59
C LYS A 266 3.84 -8.06 -12.70
N LEU A 267 4.29 -7.94 -13.94
CA LEU A 267 5.46 -7.17 -14.32
C LEU A 267 5.00 -6.02 -15.21
N TYR A 268 4.86 -4.85 -14.59
CA TYR A 268 4.59 -3.61 -15.31
C TYR A 268 5.84 -3.18 -16.09
N LYS A 269 5.64 -2.54 -17.23
CA LYS A 269 6.71 -1.97 -18.04
C LYS A 269 7.56 -1.01 -17.20
N ASP A 270 8.88 -1.12 -17.31
CA ASP A 270 9.89 -0.33 -16.58
C ASP A 270 9.83 -0.39 -15.04
N ALA A 271 8.87 -1.11 -14.45
CA ALA A 271 8.71 -1.19 -13.00
C ALA A 271 9.88 -1.96 -12.35
N PRO A 272 10.48 -1.41 -11.27
CA PRO A 272 11.62 -2.01 -10.59
C PRO A 272 11.20 -2.99 -9.48
N TYR A 273 9.98 -3.52 -9.56
CA TYR A 273 9.42 -4.49 -8.63
C TYR A 273 8.54 -5.51 -9.34
N ILE A 274 8.24 -6.58 -8.62
CA ILE A 274 7.25 -7.59 -9.01
C ILE A 274 6.03 -7.38 -8.13
N GLU A 275 4.85 -7.19 -8.72
CA GLU A 275 3.61 -7.03 -7.95
C GLU A 275 2.87 -8.36 -7.84
N ILE A 276 2.51 -8.73 -6.61
CA ILE A 276 1.68 -9.89 -6.29
C ILE A 276 0.35 -9.36 -5.73
N GLN A 277 -0.72 -9.47 -6.52
CA GLN A 277 -2.07 -9.20 -6.02
C GLN A 277 -2.73 -10.53 -5.67
N TRP A 278 -3.13 -10.70 -4.41
CA TRP A 278 -3.73 -11.92 -3.88
C TRP A 278 -5.20 -11.70 -3.52
N THR A 279 -5.98 -12.77 -3.64
CA THR A 279 -7.39 -12.83 -3.21
C THR A 279 -7.57 -14.10 -2.39
N VAL A 280 -8.00 -13.96 -1.14
CA VAL A 280 -8.11 -15.07 -0.19
C VAL A 280 -9.46 -15.07 0.51
N GLY A 281 -10.02 -16.25 0.71
CA GLY A 281 -11.34 -16.47 1.31
C GLY A 281 -12.39 -16.90 0.27
N PRO A 282 -13.60 -17.30 0.70
CA PRO A 282 -13.98 -17.53 2.09
C PRO A 282 -13.17 -18.69 2.66
N ILE A 283 -12.52 -18.49 3.80
CA ILE A 283 -11.79 -19.57 4.48
C ILE A 283 -12.82 -20.63 4.90
N PRO A 284 -12.67 -21.90 4.48
CA PRO A 284 -13.71 -22.89 4.67
C PRO A 284 -13.93 -23.22 6.15
N LYS A 285 -15.21 -23.33 6.52
CA LYS A 285 -15.69 -23.83 7.81
C LYS A 285 -16.34 -25.20 7.56
N GLU A 286 -15.76 -26.25 8.14
CA GLU A 286 -16.32 -27.60 8.07
C GLU A 286 -17.69 -27.66 8.78
N SER A 287 -18.58 -28.56 8.32
CA SER A 287 -19.92 -28.71 8.89
C SER A 287 -19.94 -29.34 10.28
N SER A 288 -18.91 -30.13 10.58
CA SER A 288 -18.67 -30.77 11.88
C SER A 288 -17.22 -30.52 12.26
N ASP A 289 -16.95 -30.24 13.53
CA ASP A 289 -15.63 -30.00 14.10
C ASP A 289 -14.82 -28.95 13.29
N PRO A 290 -15.31 -27.70 13.21
CA PRO A 290 -14.71 -26.67 12.38
C PRO A 290 -13.29 -26.34 12.85
N ILE A 291 -12.33 -26.35 11.93
CA ILE A 291 -10.91 -26.17 12.24
C ILE A 291 -10.47 -24.76 11.86
N GLY A 292 -9.90 -24.02 12.81
CA GLY A 292 -9.34 -22.70 12.57
C GLY A 292 -8.18 -22.75 11.58
N LYS A 293 -8.16 -21.83 10.61
CA LYS A 293 -7.14 -21.79 9.54
C LYS A 293 -6.54 -20.39 9.45
N GLU A 294 -5.23 -20.35 9.47
CA GLU A 294 -4.46 -19.11 9.47
C GLU A 294 -3.55 -19.10 8.24
N LEU A 295 -4.04 -18.47 7.18
CA LEU A 295 -3.45 -18.52 5.85
C LEU A 295 -2.24 -17.61 5.75
N ILE A 296 -1.15 -18.16 5.23
CA ILE A 296 0.10 -17.44 4.96
C ILE A 296 0.46 -17.51 3.48
N ILE A 297 1.17 -16.48 3.02
CA ILE A 297 2.02 -16.52 1.83
C ILE A 297 3.47 -16.60 2.26
N ARG A 298 4.22 -17.55 1.71
CA ARG A 298 5.64 -17.77 1.99
C ARG A 298 6.48 -17.48 0.76
N TYR A 299 7.46 -16.60 0.94
CA TYR A 299 8.49 -16.28 -0.05
C TYR A 299 9.79 -16.96 0.37
N SER A 300 10.33 -17.81 -0.48
CA SER A 300 11.56 -18.57 -0.22
C SER A 300 12.64 -18.19 -1.22
N THR A 301 13.82 -17.86 -0.70
CA THR A 301 15.02 -17.50 -1.46
C THR A 301 16.20 -18.36 -1.01
N THR A 302 17.37 -18.17 -1.60
CA THR A 302 18.62 -18.82 -1.17
C THR A 302 19.51 -17.92 -0.31
N LEU A 303 19.04 -16.71 0.04
CA LEU A 303 19.78 -15.74 0.84
C LEU A 303 20.08 -16.30 2.23
N GLN A 304 21.31 -16.10 2.69
CA GLN A 304 21.77 -16.57 4.00
C GLN A 304 21.71 -15.42 5.01
N ASN A 305 20.54 -15.25 5.65
CA ASN A 305 20.26 -14.14 6.58
C ASN A 305 20.53 -14.47 8.05
N LYS A 306 21.04 -15.66 8.39
CA LYS A 306 21.51 -16.05 9.74
C LYS A 306 20.44 -15.85 10.82
N GLY A 307 19.20 -16.20 10.49
CA GLY A 307 18.01 -16.04 11.31
C GLY A 307 17.60 -14.59 11.56
N GLN A 308 18.13 -13.61 10.80
CA GLN A 308 17.80 -12.19 10.97
C GLN A 308 16.89 -11.68 9.86
N PHE A 309 15.92 -10.87 10.22
CA PHE A 309 15.05 -10.16 9.28
C PHE A 309 14.73 -8.77 9.82
N ILE A 310 14.28 -7.88 8.96
CA ILE A 310 14.08 -6.47 9.28
C ILE A 310 12.60 -6.15 9.06
N THR A 311 11.90 -5.73 10.11
CA THR A 311 10.50 -5.28 10.03
C THR A 311 10.43 -3.77 10.20
N ASP A 312 9.43 -3.11 9.64
CA ASP A 312 9.16 -1.72 10.01
C ASP A 312 8.57 -1.59 11.44
N SER A 313 8.69 -0.40 12.01
CA SER A 313 7.92 0.07 13.17
C SER A 313 7.02 1.20 12.71
N ASN A 314 5.73 0.91 12.56
CA ASN A 314 4.70 1.85 12.11
C ASN A 314 5.07 2.56 10.80
N GLY A 315 5.67 1.83 9.85
CA GLY A 315 6.06 2.32 8.54
C GLY A 315 7.28 3.25 8.57
N ARG A 316 7.98 3.35 9.70
CA ARG A 316 9.11 4.27 9.89
C ARG A 316 10.43 3.54 10.11
N GLN A 317 10.75 3.24 11.37
CA GLN A 317 12.07 2.69 11.75
C GLN A 317 12.21 1.23 11.33
N SER A 318 13.40 0.85 10.90
CA SER A 318 13.77 -0.52 10.62
C SER A 318 14.18 -1.21 11.93
N MET A 319 13.50 -2.31 12.25
CA MET A 319 13.73 -3.09 13.46
C MET A 319 14.34 -4.44 13.08
N THR A 320 15.58 -4.68 13.50
CA THR A 320 16.21 -5.99 13.34
C THR A 320 15.58 -6.99 14.30
N ARG A 321 15.05 -8.06 13.73
CA ARG A 321 14.50 -9.23 14.43
C ARG A 321 15.46 -10.40 14.25
N LYS A 322 15.47 -11.29 15.23
CA LYS A 322 16.23 -12.55 15.16
C LYS A 322 15.34 -13.69 15.65
N THR A 323 15.26 -14.74 14.85
CA THR A 323 14.44 -15.92 15.13
C THR A 323 14.98 -16.63 16.38
N ASN A 324 14.07 -17.03 17.27
CA ASN A 324 14.34 -17.69 18.54
C ASN A 324 15.31 -16.90 19.44
N TYR A 325 15.12 -15.58 19.53
CA TYR A 325 16.02 -14.71 20.28
C TYR A 325 15.27 -13.53 20.91
N ALA A 326 15.68 -13.16 22.12
CA ALA A 326 15.31 -11.93 22.78
C ALA A 326 16.57 -11.18 23.25
N PRO A 327 16.65 -9.84 23.07
CA PRO A 327 17.81 -9.08 23.47
C PRO A 327 17.90 -8.84 24.99
N ASP A 328 16.77 -8.85 25.69
CA ASP A 328 16.66 -8.35 27.06
C ASP A 328 16.49 -9.46 28.12
N TYR A 329 16.34 -10.73 27.69
CA TYR A 329 16.17 -11.87 28.59
C TYR A 329 16.64 -13.19 27.94
N ASP A 330 16.85 -14.22 28.78
CA ASP A 330 17.18 -15.57 28.32
C ASP A 330 15.98 -16.21 27.60
N TYR A 331 16.10 -16.38 26.29
CA TYR A 331 14.99 -16.83 25.45
C TYR A 331 14.80 -18.35 25.56
N LYS A 332 13.62 -18.75 26.06
CA LYS A 332 13.16 -20.14 26.05
C LYS A 332 12.14 -20.32 24.94
N ASN A 333 12.45 -21.22 24.01
CA ASN A 333 11.62 -21.44 22.82
C ASN A 333 10.43 -22.36 23.14
N THR A 334 9.39 -21.82 23.80
CA THR A 334 8.14 -22.56 24.06
C THR A 334 7.20 -22.56 22.85
N ASP A 335 7.24 -21.49 22.05
CA ASP A 335 6.33 -21.25 20.92
C ASP A 335 7.12 -20.92 19.65
N PRO A 336 7.71 -21.93 18.99
CA PRO A 336 8.71 -21.74 17.93
C PRO A 336 8.18 -21.07 16.66
N ILE A 337 6.86 -20.97 16.50
CA ILE A 337 6.23 -20.24 15.40
C ILE A 337 5.74 -18.88 15.88
N ALA A 338 4.73 -18.87 16.76
CA ALA A 338 4.03 -17.64 17.15
C ALA A 338 4.96 -16.58 17.76
N ALA A 339 5.93 -16.96 18.60
CA ALA A 339 6.85 -16.02 19.22
C ALA A 339 7.83 -15.35 18.24
N ASN A 340 7.89 -15.84 17.00
CA ASN A 340 8.71 -15.28 15.92
C ASN A 340 7.92 -14.43 14.92
N TYR A 341 6.63 -14.21 15.16
CA TYR A 341 5.80 -13.30 14.37
C TYR A 341 5.90 -11.86 14.89
N TYR A 342 6.05 -10.92 13.97
CA TYR A 342 6.15 -9.48 14.26
C TYR A 342 5.18 -8.70 13.36
N PRO A 343 4.70 -7.53 13.83
CA PRO A 343 3.87 -6.67 13.01
C PRO A 343 4.71 -6.00 11.91
N ILE A 344 4.12 -5.87 10.73
CA ILE A 344 4.57 -5.00 9.65
C ILE A 344 3.41 -4.15 9.18
N THR A 345 3.69 -2.89 8.83
CA THR A 345 2.70 -1.95 8.29
C THR A 345 3.11 -1.35 6.96
N ASN A 346 4.34 -1.65 6.51
CA ASN A 346 4.90 -1.08 5.30
C ASN A 346 5.86 -2.04 4.60
N LYS A 347 6.83 -2.62 5.31
CA LYS A 347 7.88 -3.45 4.70
C LYS A 347 8.50 -4.48 5.63
N VAL A 348 8.95 -5.58 5.02
CA VAL A 348 9.86 -6.56 5.61
C VAL A 348 11.01 -6.88 4.66
N SER A 349 12.21 -7.12 5.19
CA SER A 349 13.38 -7.48 4.39
C SER A 349 14.23 -8.57 5.03
N ILE A 350 14.90 -9.36 4.20
CA ILE A 350 16.05 -10.20 4.54
C ILE A 350 17.21 -9.86 3.61
N ASN A 351 18.44 -10.04 4.07
CA ASN A 351 19.62 -9.82 3.24
C ASN A 351 20.75 -10.75 3.65
N ASP A 352 21.63 -11.06 2.70
CA ASP A 352 22.96 -11.58 2.98
C ASP A 352 23.99 -10.44 2.92
N ASP A 353 25.26 -10.75 2.62
CA ASP A 353 26.34 -9.77 2.51
C ASP A 353 26.23 -8.90 1.24
N LYS A 354 25.59 -9.39 0.17
CA LYS A 354 25.54 -8.75 -1.15
C LYS A 354 24.13 -8.38 -1.61
N TYR A 355 23.16 -9.25 -1.37
CA TYR A 355 21.82 -9.15 -1.91
C TYR A 355 20.78 -8.94 -0.81
N LEU A 356 19.70 -8.28 -1.20
CA LEU A 356 18.55 -7.99 -0.35
C LEU A 356 17.27 -8.44 -1.05
N PHE A 357 16.37 -9.06 -0.28
CA PHE A 357 15.00 -9.35 -0.65
C PHE A 357 14.06 -8.57 0.27
N SER A 358 13.07 -7.91 -0.31
CA SER A 358 12.09 -7.14 0.46
C SER A 358 10.69 -7.29 -0.10
N VAL A 359 9.72 -7.23 0.80
CA VAL A 359 8.29 -7.19 0.48
C VAL A 359 7.73 -5.90 1.06
N LEU A 360 7.12 -5.06 0.23
CA LEU A 360 6.24 -3.98 0.66
C LEU A 360 4.80 -4.51 0.75
N VAL A 361 4.08 -4.09 1.78
CA VAL A 361 2.69 -4.52 2.06
C VAL A 361 1.74 -3.34 1.99
N ASP A 362 0.50 -3.57 1.54
CA ASP A 362 -0.55 -2.55 1.42
C ASP A 362 -1.34 -2.32 2.71
N ARG A 363 -1.11 -3.14 3.74
CA ARG A 363 -1.83 -3.13 5.01
C ARG A 363 -0.98 -3.69 6.16
N ALA A 364 -1.49 -3.55 7.38
CA ALA A 364 -0.90 -4.19 8.56
C ALA A 364 -1.04 -5.72 8.50
N GLN A 365 0.05 -6.44 8.71
CA GLN A 365 0.10 -7.91 8.68
C GLN A 365 1.11 -8.46 9.70
N GLY A 366 0.95 -9.73 10.05
CA GLY A 366 1.96 -10.48 10.82
C GLY A 366 2.97 -11.15 9.89
N VAL A 367 4.26 -11.07 10.22
CA VAL A 367 5.34 -11.72 9.46
C VAL A 367 6.28 -12.53 10.35
N GLY A 368 6.69 -13.70 9.87
CA GLY A 368 7.70 -14.55 10.49
C GLY A 368 8.89 -14.84 9.57
N GLY A 369 10.10 -14.79 10.11
CA GLY A 369 11.34 -15.25 9.46
C GLY A 369 11.78 -16.62 10.00
N ILE A 370 10.94 -17.65 9.85
CA ILE A 370 11.11 -18.93 10.57
C ILE A 370 12.37 -19.70 10.14
N LYS A 371 12.77 -19.60 8.87
CA LYS A 371 13.96 -20.24 8.30
C LYS A 371 14.81 -19.24 7.53
N ASP A 372 16.09 -19.54 7.40
CA ASP A 372 16.99 -18.77 6.55
C ASP A 372 16.50 -18.77 5.10
N GLY A 373 16.55 -17.61 4.46
CA GLY A 373 16.08 -17.37 3.10
C GLY A 373 14.56 -17.19 2.99
N GLU A 374 13.79 -17.37 4.06
CA GLU A 374 12.32 -17.38 4.03
C GLU A 374 11.69 -16.22 4.80
N LEU A 375 10.61 -15.68 4.23
CA LEU A 375 9.67 -14.80 4.90
C LEU A 375 8.25 -15.34 4.67
N GLU A 376 7.48 -15.50 5.74
CA GLU A 376 6.06 -15.82 5.67
C GLU A 376 5.20 -14.70 6.24
N ILE A 377 4.19 -14.28 5.48
CA ILE A 377 3.28 -13.20 5.83
C ILE A 377 1.88 -13.78 5.95
N MET A 378 1.23 -13.55 7.08
CA MET A 378 -0.15 -13.98 7.32
C MET A 378 -1.11 -13.03 6.61
N LEU A 379 -1.95 -13.60 5.73
CA LEU A 379 -2.86 -12.85 4.87
C LEU A 379 -4.27 -12.75 5.45
N HIS A 380 -4.76 -13.85 6.03
CA HIS A 380 -6.12 -13.94 6.55
C HIS A 380 -6.22 -15.08 7.56
N ARG A 381 -7.12 -14.96 8.53
CA ARG A 381 -7.33 -15.96 9.58
C ARG A 381 -8.82 -16.11 9.83
N ARG A 382 -9.23 -17.32 10.19
CA ARG A 382 -10.57 -17.60 10.71
C ARG A 382 -10.43 -18.61 11.83
N ALA A 383 -10.84 -18.24 13.04
CA ALA A 383 -10.74 -19.05 14.23
C ALA A 383 -12.13 -19.25 14.84
N PHE A 384 -12.45 -20.47 15.25
CA PHE A 384 -13.81 -20.85 15.66
C PHE A 384 -14.01 -20.94 17.17
N HIS A 385 -13.02 -20.45 17.94
CA HIS A 385 -13.04 -20.35 19.39
C HIS A 385 -12.63 -18.93 19.83
N ASP A 386 -13.10 -18.51 21.01
CA ASP A 386 -12.60 -17.31 21.70
C ASP A 386 -11.26 -17.64 22.37
N ASP A 387 -10.34 -16.68 22.39
CA ASP A 387 -9.04 -16.82 23.05
C ASP A 387 -9.02 -16.33 24.50
N TYR A 388 -10.19 -16.05 25.09
CA TYR A 388 -10.37 -15.70 26.50
C TYR A 388 -9.62 -14.44 26.95
N LEU A 389 -9.28 -13.54 26.03
CA LEU A 389 -8.68 -12.23 26.34
C LEU A 389 -9.70 -11.08 26.40
N GLY A 390 -10.99 -11.39 26.37
CA GLY A 390 -12.06 -10.47 26.77
C GLY A 390 -13.01 -10.02 25.66
N VAL A 391 -12.79 -10.43 24.40
CA VAL A 391 -13.75 -10.19 23.32
C VAL A 391 -15.00 -11.04 23.50
N GLY A 392 -14.84 -12.33 23.83
CA GLY A 392 -15.95 -13.24 24.08
C GLY A 392 -16.67 -13.68 22.79
N GLU A 393 -15.99 -13.61 21.64
CA GLU A 393 -16.49 -13.99 20.32
C GLU A 393 -15.33 -14.64 19.53
N PRO A 394 -15.59 -15.71 18.76
CA PRO A 394 -14.60 -16.27 17.84
C PRO A 394 -14.30 -15.29 16.69
N LEU A 395 -13.10 -15.35 16.12
CA LEU A 395 -12.74 -14.61 14.91
C LEU A 395 -13.34 -15.30 13.67
N ASP A 396 -14.66 -15.12 13.46
CA ASP A 396 -15.48 -15.80 12.46
C ASP A 396 -16.18 -14.80 11.50
N GLU A 397 -15.42 -13.89 10.89
CA GLU A 397 -15.93 -12.85 10.00
C GLU A 397 -16.66 -13.43 8.78
N LEU A 398 -17.88 -12.95 8.53
CA LEU A 398 -18.74 -13.40 7.44
C LEU A 398 -18.75 -12.40 6.28
N GLY A 399 -18.63 -12.92 5.06
CA GLY A 399 -18.89 -12.14 3.85
C GLY A 399 -20.39 -11.93 3.62
N SER A 400 -20.74 -11.13 2.61
CA SER A 400 -22.14 -10.83 2.25
C SER A 400 -22.98 -12.07 1.87
N ASP A 401 -22.34 -13.19 1.56
CA ASP A 401 -22.98 -14.47 1.26
C ASP A 401 -23.07 -15.42 2.47
N GLY A 402 -22.64 -14.97 3.65
CA GLY A 402 -22.68 -15.72 4.90
C GLY A 402 -21.66 -16.86 5.03
N ARG A 403 -20.76 -17.07 4.06
CA ARG A 403 -19.80 -18.18 4.12
C ARG A 403 -18.54 -17.82 4.90
N GLY A 404 -17.93 -16.68 4.62
CA GLY A 404 -16.71 -16.18 5.24
C GLY A 404 -16.18 -14.97 4.46
N LEU A 405 -15.45 -14.07 5.12
CA LEU A 405 -14.96 -12.86 4.47
C LEU A 405 -13.92 -13.18 3.38
N VAL A 406 -14.03 -12.51 2.24
CA VAL A 406 -13.05 -12.53 1.15
C VAL A 406 -12.27 -11.23 1.20
N VAL A 407 -10.94 -11.32 1.20
CA VAL A 407 -10.06 -10.15 1.21
C VAL A 407 -9.09 -10.21 0.04
N THR A 408 -8.82 -9.04 -0.55
CA THR A 408 -7.82 -8.85 -1.62
C THR A 408 -6.74 -7.92 -1.12
N GLY A 409 -5.50 -8.10 -1.56
CA GLY A 409 -4.40 -7.22 -1.20
C GLY A 409 -3.20 -7.34 -2.13
N THR A 410 -2.22 -6.46 -1.93
CA THR A 410 -1.07 -6.31 -2.83
C THR A 410 0.24 -6.30 -2.08
N HIS A 411 1.19 -7.12 -2.54
CA HIS A 411 2.59 -7.07 -2.14
C HIS A 411 3.47 -6.62 -3.32
N ARG A 412 4.47 -5.78 -3.07
CA ARG A 412 5.54 -5.47 -4.05
C ARG A 412 6.86 -6.06 -3.60
N ILE A 413 7.45 -6.87 -4.46
CA ILE A 413 8.66 -7.62 -4.18
C ILE A 413 9.86 -6.98 -4.88
N TYR A 414 10.96 -6.87 -4.13
CA TYR A 414 12.26 -6.38 -4.59
C TYR A 414 13.33 -7.45 -4.30
N ILE A 415 14.20 -7.72 -5.28
CA ILE A 415 15.37 -8.58 -5.10
C ILE A 415 16.55 -8.09 -5.95
N GLY A 416 17.72 -7.90 -5.34
CA GLY A 416 18.85 -7.26 -6.01
C GLY A 416 19.98 -6.87 -5.06
N ASP A 417 20.86 -5.97 -5.52
CA ASP A 417 21.99 -5.49 -4.74
C ASP A 417 21.53 -4.75 -3.48
N LYS A 418 22.10 -5.12 -2.35
CA LYS A 418 21.72 -4.58 -1.04
C LYS A 418 21.92 -3.07 -0.96
N ASN A 419 23.02 -2.54 -1.49
CA ASN A 419 23.35 -1.12 -1.36
C ASN A 419 22.45 -0.24 -2.23
N GLU A 420 22.03 -0.75 -3.38
CA GLU A 420 21.09 -0.06 -4.27
C GLU A 420 19.66 -0.10 -3.72
N LEU A 421 19.24 -1.27 -3.22
CA LEU A 421 17.84 -1.48 -2.84
C LEU A 421 17.44 -0.83 -1.52
N ILE A 422 18.34 -0.70 -0.55
CA ILE A 422 18.00 -0.15 0.78
C ILE A 422 17.29 1.22 0.65
N THR A 423 17.95 2.19 -0.01
CA THR A 423 17.38 3.54 -0.22
C THR A 423 16.17 3.49 -1.14
N LYS A 424 16.23 2.69 -2.21
CA LYS A 424 15.16 2.60 -3.20
C LYS A 424 13.85 2.10 -2.60
N ILE A 425 13.90 1.03 -1.81
CA ILE A 425 12.73 0.49 -1.10
C ILE A 425 12.14 1.54 -0.16
N ARG A 426 12.99 2.38 0.45
CA ARG A 426 12.50 3.48 1.30
C ARG A 426 11.72 4.50 0.48
N ASP A 427 12.26 4.94 -0.65
CA ASP A 427 11.55 5.88 -1.55
C ASP A 427 10.23 5.27 -2.06
N ASP A 428 10.32 4.06 -2.61
CA ASP A 428 9.18 3.35 -3.20
C ASP A 428 8.11 3.03 -2.13
N SER A 429 8.48 2.83 -0.86
CA SER A 429 7.52 2.62 0.23
C SER A 429 6.66 3.85 0.55
N VAL A 430 7.22 5.06 0.42
CA VAL A 430 6.47 6.30 0.61
C VAL A 430 5.54 6.52 -0.58
N GLN A 431 6.02 6.21 -1.79
CA GLN A 431 5.21 6.28 -3.00
C GLN A 431 4.05 5.27 -2.96
N PHE A 432 4.29 4.05 -2.50
CA PHE A 432 3.25 3.02 -2.37
C PHE A 432 2.18 3.38 -1.33
N TYR A 433 2.58 3.98 -0.21
CA TYR A 433 1.64 4.50 0.78
C TYR A 433 0.80 5.68 0.25
N LYS A 434 1.35 6.46 -0.69
CA LYS A 434 0.72 7.65 -1.28
C LYS A 434 0.26 7.43 -2.71
N GLU A 435 -0.27 6.23 -2.99
CA GLU A 435 -0.82 5.96 -4.31
C GLU A 435 -1.94 6.96 -4.66
N PRO A 436 -2.06 7.35 -5.95
CA PRO A 436 -3.06 8.32 -6.36
C PRO A 436 -4.49 7.83 -6.14
N ILE A 437 -5.38 8.76 -5.78
CA ILE A 437 -6.82 8.48 -5.61
C ILE A 437 -7.50 8.69 -6.97
N LEU A 438 -8.33 7.73 -7.38
CA LEU A 438 -9.05 7.77 -8.65
C LEU A 438 -10.52 8.14 -8.43
N MET A 439 -10.99 9.18 -9.12
CA MET A 439 -12.40 9.55 -9.17
C MET A 439 -12.95 9.49 -10.59
N PHE A 440 -14.22 9.13 -10.71
CA PHE A 440 -14.86 8.85 -12.00
C PHE A 440 -16.06 9.77 -12.21
N SER A 441 -16.23 10.29 -13.42
CA SER A 441 -17.46 11.00 -13.82
C SER A 441 -17.94 10.50 -15.16
N ASP A 442 -19.22 10.14 -15.26
CA ASP A 442 -19.88 9.92 -16.54
C ASP A 442 -20.03 11.26 -17.27
N ILE A 443 -19.56 11.30 -18.51
CA ILE A 443 -19.64 12.47 -19.39
C ILE A 443 -20.21 12.07 -20.75
N SER A 444 -21.04 11.03 -20.80
CA SER A 444 -21.67 10.55 -22.03
C SER A 444 -22.50 11.63 -22.74
N ASN A 445 -23.04 12.58 -21.98
CA ASN A 445 -23.84 13.71 -22.48
C ASN A 445 -23.03 14.90 -23.02
N MET A 446 -21.69 14.88 -22.95
CA MET A 446 -20.84 15.97 -23.43
C MET A 446 -19.64 15.46 -24.23
N THR A 447 -19.11 16.32 -25.10
CA THR A 447 -17.87 16.02 -25.83
C THR A 447 -16.64 16.33 -24.98
N ILE A 448 -15.50 15.75 -25.32
CA ILE A 448 -14.23 16.01 -24.63
C ILE A 448 -13.80 17.46 -24.83
N ASP A 449 -13.99 18.00 -26.04
CA ASP A 449 -13.67 19.41 -26.31
C ASP A 449 -14.59 20.33 -25.53
N GLU A 450 -15.88 19.99 -25.40
CA GLU A 450 -16.78 20.72 -24.52
C GLU A 450 -16.32 20.69 -23.06
N TYR A 451 -15.95 19.52 -22.53
CA TYR A 451 -15.43 19.40 -21.17
C TYR A 451 -14.21 20.31 -20.98
N ARG A 452 -13.21 20.20 -21.86
CA ARG A 452 -11.96 20.98 -21.81
C ARG A 452 -12.15 22.49 -21.98
N ASN A 453 -13.20 22.90 -22.70
CA ASN A 453 -13.56 24.31 -22.88
C ASN A 453 -14.27 24.94 -21.68
N ASN A 454 -14.74 24.10 -20.74
CA ASN A 454 -15.50 24.52 -19.56
C ASN A 454 -14.73 24.27 -18.25
N PHE A 455 -13.84 23.28 -18.21
CA PHE A 455 -13.14 22.81 -17.02
C PHE A 455 -11.64 22.64 -17.26
N LEU A 456 -10.82 23.04 -16.28
CA LEU A 456 -9.40 22.66 -16.25
C LEU A 456 -9.25 21.14 -16.11
N THR A 457 -8.38 20.53 -16.92
CA THR A 457 -8.10 19.09 -16.90
C THR A 457 -6.83 18.72 -16.15
N ASN A 458 -6.08 19.71 -15.69
CA ASN A 458 -5.00 19.53 -14.74
C ASN A 458 -4.92 20.76 -13.84
N TYR A 459 -4.49 20.55 -12.60
CA TYR A 459 -4.17 21.64 -11.70
C TYR A 459 -3.19 21.14 -10.65
N SER A 460 -2.12 21.89 -10.44
CA SER A 460 -1.11 21.59 -9.44
C SER A 460 -1.24 22.57 -8.28
N PHE A 461 -1.63 22.08 -7.10
CA PHE A 461 -1.71 22.88 -5.89
C PHE A 461 -0.31 23.23 -5.38
N LEU A 462 0.61 22.28 -5.48
CA LEU A 462 1.98 22.42 -4.98
C LEU A 462 2.97 21.58 -5.78
N GLU A 463 3.98 22.20 -6.37
CA GLU A 463 5.12 21.52 -7.00
C GLU A 463 6.41 21.87 -6.28
N PRO A 464 6.63 21.31 -5.08
CA PRO A 464 7.78 21.68 -4.28
C PRO A 464 9.06 21.10 -4.91
N SER A 465 10.16 21.84 -4.81
CA SER A 465 11.49 21.34 -5.17
C SER A 465 12.18 20.85 -3.90
N LEU A 466 11.86 19.61 -3.51
CA LEU A 466 12.41 18.98 -2.32
C LEU A 466 13.63 18.11 -2.64
N PRO A 467 14.68 18.13 -1.79
CA PRO A 467 15.77 17.18 -1.89
C PRO A 467 15.28 15.75 -1.66
N LYS A 468 15.94 14.78 -2.32
CA LYS A 468 15.70 13.36 -2.11
C LYS A 468 15.81 13.00 -0.62
N GLY A 469 14.85 12.21 -0.13
CA GLY A 469 14.77 11.80 1.28
C GLY A 469 13.90 12.68 2.16
N ILE A 470 13.41 13.83 1.66
CA ILE A 470 12.40 14.62 2.35
C ILE A 470 11.02 14.27 1.81
N ASN A 471 10.09 14.01 2.72
CA ASN A 471 8.68 13.80 2.41
C ASN A 471 7.82 14.83 3.14
N ILE A 472 6.84 15.39 2.43
CA ILE A 472 5.76 16.16 3.05
C ILE A 472 4.79 15.16 3.68
N LEU A 473 4.90 14.92 4.98
CA LEU A 473 4.06 13.95 5.67
C LEU A 473 2.59 14.39 5.70
N SER A 474 2.33 15.67 5.98
CA SER A 474 0.95 16.22 5.97
C SER A 474 0.95 17.73 5.70
N ILE A 475 -0.14 18.19 5.09
CA ILE A 475 -0.51 19.61 4.93
C ILE A 475 -1.96 19.72 5.39
N GLU A 476 -2.23 20.62 6.34
CA GLU A 476 -3.56 20.82 6.89
C GLU A 476 -3.85 22.30 7.09
N ALA A 477 -4.95 22.80 6.56
CA ALA A 477 -5.44 24.14 6.88
C ALA A 477 -6.23 24.08 8.20
N LEU A 478 -5.78 24.78 9.23
CA LEU A 478 -6.40 24.69 10.58
C LEU A 478 -7.78 25.36 10.64
N ASN A 479 -8.08 26.28 9.71
CA ASN A 479 -9.37 26.93 9.56
C ASN A 479 -9.61 27.29 8.08
N PRO A 480 -10.82 27.04 7.52
CA PRO A 480 -11.17 27.37 6.14
C PRO A 480 -10.89 28.81 5.68
N THR A 481 -10.91 29.79 6.59
CA THR A 481 -10.66 31.20 6.27
C THR A 481 -9.28 31.69 6.68
N SER A 482 -8.48 30.84 7.31
CA SER A 482 -7.17 31.23 7.84
C SER A 482 -6.07 30.97 6.82
N THR A 483 -5.09 31.87 6.79
CA THR A 483 -3.83 31.66 6.08
C THR A 483 -2.85 30.78 6.87
N GLU A 484 -3.29 30.21 7.99
CA GLU A 484 -2.50 29.36 8.88
C GLU A 484 -2.64 27.88 8.50
N TRP A 485 -1.52 27.30 8.04
CA TRP A 485 -1.44 25.89 7.69
C TRP A 485 -0.47 25.15 8.62
N LEU A 486 -0.83 23.94 9.01
CA LEU A 486 0.01 23.00 9.74
C LEU A 486 0.69 22.05 8.75
N ILE A 487 2.02 22.11 8.72
CA ILE A 487 2.86 21.34 7.80
C ILE A 487 3.76 20.39 8.58
N ARG A 488 3.84 19.12 8.17
CA ARG A 488 4.82 18.17 8.69
C ARG A 488 5.75 17.74 7.58
N LEU A 489 7.05 17.91 7.81
CA LEU A 489 8.11 17.42 6.95
C LEU A 489 8.87 16.32 7.69
N GLU A 490 9.23 15.27 6.98
CA GLU A 490 10.05 14.19 7.53
C GLU A 490 11.26 13.89 6.64
N GLN A 491 12.36 13.51 7.29
CA GLN A 491 13.45 12.81 6.61
C GLN A 491 13.23 11.31 6.73
N ILE A 492 13.08 10.62 5.61
CA ILE A 492 12.64 9.22 5.56
C ILE A 492 13.78 8.21 5.78
N TYR A 493 15.04 8.65 5.68
CA TYR A 493 16.22 7.80 5.84
C TYR A 493 16.72 7.69 7.28
N GLU A 494 17.33 6.55 7.61
CA GLU A 494 17.97 6.27 8.90
C GLU A 494 19.43 6.69 8.93
N GLY A 495 19.93 7.12 10.10
CA GLY A 495 21.29 7.69 10.25
C GLY A 495 22.44 6.75 9.88
N ASN A 496 22.20 5.44 9.84
CA ASN A 496 23.15 4.38 9.50
C ASN A 496 22.78 3.62 8.21
N GLU A 497 21.83 4.14 7.44
CA GLU A 497 21.37 3.52 6.19
C GLU A 497 22.48 3.62 5.13
N MET A 498 22.87 2.49 4.53
CA MET A 498 23.91 2.47 3.50
C MET A 498 23.36 2.99 2.17
N GLY A 499 24.18 3.74 1.40
CA GLY A 499 23.84 4.21 0.05
C GLY A 499 23.54 5.71 -0.07
N VAL A 500 23.04 6.33 1.00
CA VAL A 500 23.00 7.78 1.18
C VAL A 500 23.68 8.05 2.50
N LYS A 501 24.75 8.86 2.54
CA LYS A 501 25.17 9.39 3.84
C LYS A 501 23.98 10.18 4.35
N SER A 502 23.25 9.61 5.31
CA SER A 502 22.09 10.21 5.98
C SER A 502 22.57 11.39 6.81
N GLU A 503 23.05 12.40 6.10
CA GLU A 503 23.43 13.68 6.62
C GLU A 503 22.15 14.50 6.84
N PRO A 504 22.23 15.54 7.69
CA PRO A 504 21.15 16.50 7.81
C PRO A 504 20.87 17.17 6.46
N ILE A 505 19.60 17.25 6.07
CA ILE A 505 19.15 17.86 4.83
C ILE A 505 18.66 19.28 5.12
N LYS A 506 19.15 20.25 4.33
CA LYS A 506 18.68 21.63 4.36
C LYS A 506 17.52 21.83 3.40
N ILE A 507 16.47 22.50 3.87
CA ILE A 507 15.25 22.78 3.11
C ILE A 507 14.98 24.28 3.19
N ASP A 508 14.58 24.86 2.08
CA ASP A 508 14.11 26.23 1.99
C ASP A 508 12.59 26.23 1.77
N PHE A 509 11.84 26.85 2.68
CA PHE A 509 10.38 26.92 2.62
C PHE A 509 9.87 27.67 1.38
N GLU A 510 10.64 28.60 0.81
CA GLU A 510 10.27 29.22 -0.47
C GLU A 510 10.28 28.20 -1.61
N LYS A 511 11.11 27.15 -1.54
CA LYS A 511 11.13 26.04 -2.49
C LYS A 511 10.05 24.99 -2.21
N VAL A 512 9.58 24.91 -0.97
CA VAL A 512 8.43 24.06 -0.60
C VAL A 512 7.14 24.68 -1.09
N PHE A 513 6.98 26.00 -0.96
CA PHE A 513 5.78 26.73 -1.36
C PHE A 513 6.07 27.83 -2.38
N PRO A 514 6.53 27.48 -3.60
CA PRO A 514 7.02 28.47 -4.58
C PRO A 514 5.93 29.45 -5.04
N SER A 515 4.66 29.03 -5.02
CA SER A 515 3.52 29.84 -5.46
C SER A 515 2.85 30.64 -4.33
N LEU A 516 3.30 30.48 -3.08
CA LEU A 516 2.68 31.12 -1.92
C LEU A 516 3.66 32.05 -1.20
N LYS A 517 3.19 33.25 -0.83
CA LYS A 517 4.02 34.21 -0.08
C LYS A 517 3.93 33.90 1.40
N ILE A 518 5.04 33.48 1.99
CA ILE A 518 5.13 33.19 3.42
C ILE A 518 5.29 34.50 4.20
N GLU A 519 4.47 34.67 5.23
CA GLU A 519 4.57 35.78 6.18
C GLU A 519 5.35 35.37 7.44
N ARG A 520 5.05 34.18 7.98
CA ARG A 520 5.62 33.71 9.24
C ARG A 520 5.65 32.19 9.29
N ILE A 521 6.71 31.65 9.90
CA ILE A 521 6.88 30.22 10.19
C ILE A 521 7.13 30.07 11.69
N ILE A 522 6.47 29.08 12.30
CA ILE A 522 6.65 28.71 13.71
C ILE A 522 6.81 27.19 13.80
N GLU A 523 7.91 26.70 14.36
CA GLU A 523 8.04 25.28 14.68
C GLU A 523 7.24 24.94 15.94
N THR A 524 6.55 23.81 15.92
CA THR A 524 5.69 23.33 17.01
C THR A 524 6.09 21.91 17.46
N ASP A 525 5.42 21.41 18.48
CA ASP A 525 5.41 19.98 18.80
C ASP A 525 4.76 19.15 17.66
N ILE A 526 4.82 17.81 17.76
CA ILE A 526 4.30 16.92 16.71
C ILE A 526 2.79 17.08 16.48
N GLN A 527 2.05 17.47 17.52
CA GLN A 527 0.60 17.68 17.49
C GLN A 527 0.24 19.04 16.86
N GLY A 528 1.18 19.97 16.77
CA GLY A 528 0.92 21.32 16.29
C GLY A 528 0.28 22.23 17.34
N ILE A 529 0.28 21.83 18.62
CA ILE A 529 -0.41 22.58 19.69
C ILE A 529 0.53 23.63 20.26
N SER A 530 1.66 23.18 20.82
CA SER A 530 2.59 24.04 21.51
C SER A 530 3.67 24.53 20.57
N GLU A 531 3.97 25.83 20.61
CA GLU A 531 5.19 26.33 19.99
C GLU A 531 6.40 25.66 20.62
N LYS A 532 7.34 25.25 19.77
CA LYS A 532 8.52 24.55 20.23
C LYS A 532 9.43 25.56 20.93
N THR A 533 9.40 25.53 22.25
CA THR A 533 10.24 26.33 23.14
C THR A 533 11.32 25.45 23.77
N ASP A 534 12.28 26.06 24.48
CA ASP A 534 13.26 25.31 25.26
C ASP A 534 12.51 24.47 26.32
N TYR A 535 12.45 23.15 26.14
CA TYR A 535 11.93 22.24 27.14
C TYR A 535 13.08 21.52 27.83
N THR A 536 13.12 21.59 29.16
CA THR A 536 14.01 20.76 29.96
C THR A 536 13.52 19.32 29.88
N LYS A 537 14.29 18.46 29.20
CA LYS A 537 14.10 17.01 29.34
C LYS A 537 14.55 16.62 30.74
N TRP A 538 13.76 15.80 31.42
CA TRP A 538 14.17 15.21 32.70
C TRP A 538 15.48 14.45 32.51
N ASP A 539 16.45 14.71 33.39
CA ASP A 539 17.67 13.93 33.45
C ASP A 539 17.30 12.50 33.87
N MET A 540 17.61 11.54 33.00
CA MET A 540 17.38 10.13 33.31
C MET A 540 18.63 9.52 33.90
N ILE A 541 18.49 8.89 35.06
CA ILE A 541 19.54 8.05 35.65
C ILE A 541 19.33 6.63 35.12
N LYS A 542 20.32 6.09 34.40
CA LYS A 542 20.35 4.67 34.02
C LYS A 542 21.69 4.09 34.42
N ASN A 543 21.69 2.99 35.17
CA ASN A 543 22.90 2.32 35.68
C ASN A 543 23.85 3.28 36.44
N ASN A 544 23.31 4.09 37.36
CA ASN A 544 24.06 5.11 38.14
C ASN A 544 24.81 6.16 37.30
N LYS A 545 24.46 6.32 36.02
CA LYS A 545 24.97 7.40 35.17
C LYS A 545 23.83 8.37 34.86
N VAL A 546 24.09 9.66 35.07
CA VAL A 546 23.18 10.73 34.67
C VAL A 546 23.33 10.93 33.16
N TYR A 547 22.28 10.65 32.41
CA TYR A 547 22.24 10.93 30.98
C TYR A 547 21.72 12.35 30.77
N ILE A 548 22.64 13.32 30.83
CA ILE A 548 22.33 14.71 30.53
C ILE A 548 22.19 14.84 29.01
N ARG A 549 20.95 14.78 28.50
CA ARG A 549 20.67 15.19 27.12
C ARG A 549 20.66 16.71 27.09
N LYS A 550 21.79 17.32 26.73
CA LYS A 550 21.87 18.77 26.47
C LYS A 550 20.74 19.16 25.51
N GLY A 551 19.76 19.93 26.01
CA GLY A 551 18.78 20.59 25.16
C GLY A 551 19.51 21.38 24.09
N ARG A 552 19.11 21.24 22.82
CA ARG A 552 19.66 22.07 21.74
C ARG A 552 19.25 23.52 22.03
N LYS A 553 20.22 24.43 22.09
CA LYS A 553 20.00 25.87 22.27
C LYS A 553 19.15 26.44 21.11
N ASN A 554 18.20 27.30 21.48
CA ASN A 554 17.48 28.31 20.69
C ASN A 554 17.79 28.41 19.19
N LEU A 555 16.72 28.37 18.39
CA LEU A 555 16.63 29.17 17.17
C LEU A 555 15.55 30.25 17.38
N LYS A 556 15.93 31.49 17.04
CA LYS A 556 15.04 32.61 16.72
C LYS A 556 13.99 32.15 15.69
N ARG A 557 12.95 32.96 15.48
CA ARG A 557 12.12 33.00 14.25
C ARG A 557 12.88 32.29 13.11
N GLU A 558 12.44 31.09 12.72
CA GLU A 558 13.25 30.33 11.78
C GLU A 558 13.38 31.13 10.49
N ASN A 559 14.60 31.20 9.96
CA ASN A 559 14.80 31.69 8.60
C ASN A 559 14.04 30.75 7.64
N ASN A 560 13.84 31.17 6.39
CA ASN A 560 13.22 30.31 5.40
C ASN A 560 13.98 28.97 5.20
N GLU A 561 15.25 28.89 5.61
CA GLU A 561 16.03 27.66 5.60
C GLU A 561 15.99 26.92 6.95
N ILE A 562 15.65 25.62 6.89
CA ILE A 562 15.64 24.70 8.02
C ILE A 562 16.53 23.49 7.74
N THR A 563 17.00 22.84 8.81
CA THR A 563 17.70 21.55 8.71
C THR A 563 16.84 20.45 9.32
N ILE A 564 16.67 19.33 8.61
CA ILE A 564 16.02 18.11 9.10
C ILE A 564 17.08 17.03 9.22
N PHE A 565 17.10 16.33 10.35
CA PHE A 565 18.03 15.23 10.62
C PHE A 565 17.41 13.88 10.26
N PRO A 566 18.20 12.82 10.07
CA PRO A 566 17.69 11.47 9.77
C PRO A 566 16.58 11.05 10.73
N MET A 567 15.51 10.45 10.19
CA MET A 567 14.28 10.06 10.87
C MET A 567 13.47 11.17 11.55
N GLN A 568 13.94 12.41 11.53
CA GLN A 568 13.27 13.51 12.20
C GLN A 568 11.99 13.90 11.45
N ILE A 569 10.91 14.07 12.20
CA ILE A 569 9.73 14.83 11.77
C ILE A 569 9.83 16.20 12.41
N ARG A 570 9.59 17.25 11.62
CA ARG A 570 9.42 18.62 12.11
C ARG A 570 8.05 19.13 11.69
N THR A 571 7.37 19.79 12.62
CA THR A 571 6.01 20.31 12.46
C THR A 571 6.05 21.83 12.52
N PHE A 572 5.34 22.48 11.61
CA PHE A 572 5.36 23.93 11.46
C PHE A 572 3.95 24.48 11.28
N LYS A 573 3.66 25.60 11.94
CA LYS A 573 2.57 26.50 11.57
C LYS A 573 3.13 27.55 10.62
N ILE A 574 2.60 27.59 9.41
CA ILE A 574 3.00 28.53 8.36
C ILE A 574 1.84 29.46 8.08
N TYR A 575 2.11 30.77 8.11
CA TYR A 575 1.16 31.82 7.81
C TYR A 575 1.49 32.39 6.44
N PHE A 576 0.54 32.31 5.52
CA PHE A 576 0.66 32.89 4.19
C PHE A 576 0.07 34.31 4.15
N LYS A 577 0.58 35.15 3.24
CA LYS A 577 -0.05 36.42 2.92
C LYS A 577 -1.27 36.17 2.03
N ASN A 578 -2.37 36.89 2.31
CA ASN A 578 -3.53 36.95 1.41
C ASN A 578 -3.18 37.51 0.03
#